data_AF-A0A944GEI1-F1
#
_entry.id   AF-A0A944GEI1-F1
#
_cell.length_a   1.000
_cell.length_b   1.000
_cell.length_c   1.000
_cell.angle_alpha   90.00
_cell.angle_beta   90.00
_cell.angle_gamma   90.00
#
_symmetry.space_group_name_H-M   'P 1'
#
loop_
_entity.id
_entity.type
_entity.pdbx_description
1 polymer ?
#
loop_
_entity_poly.entity_id
_entity_poly.type
_entity_poly.pdbx_seq_one_letter_code
_entity_poly.pdbx_strand_id
1 'polypeptide(L)'
;MMDNFDNVDQMLQQLYENAVSKKSELESELRKLDATIEKLGVLYGAKTYTSDMLKSAEPVRRGRKPELNKAPRVVKEKKVKEASSKEGKRRVKQGEVRESCMNFLRAATPDSRSGSEILDYLVREEGYTRNNSLRSRVYALLVQWANDPAIPIRRTGRGVYAIDE
;
A
#
# COMPACT_ATOMS: atom_id res chain seq x y z
N MET A 1 -51.10 -29.91 26.48
CA MET A 1 -49.62 -29.95 26.57
C MET A 1 -48.95 -30.18 25.21
N MET A 2 -49.68 -30.25 24.09
CA MET A 2 -49.08 -30.44 22.75
C MET A 2 -48.69 -29.12 22.05
N ASP A 3 -49.29 -27.98 22.42
CA ASP A 3 -49.06 -26.71 21.71
C ASP A 3 -47.66 -26.09 21.92
N ASN A 4 -46.95 -26.47 23.00
CA ASN A 4 -45.62 -25.92 23.30
C ASN A 4 -44.50 -26.62 22.52
N PHE A 5 -44.67 -27.88 22.13
CA PHE A 5 -43.64 -28.63 21.40
C PHE A 5 -43.62 -28.24 19.91
N ASP A 6 -44.80 -28.11 19.29
CA ASP A 6 -44.92 -27.67 17.90
C ASP A 6 -44.36 -26.25 17.70
N ASN A 7 -44.52 -25.38 18.70
CA ASN A 7 -43.99 -24.02 18.67
C ASN A 7 -42.46 -23.99 18.80
N VAL A 8 -41.88 -24.89 19.61
CA VAL A 8 -40.43 -25.07 19.71
C VAL A 8 -39.85 -25.63 18.41
N ASP A 9 -40.52 -26.60 17.78
CA ASP A 9 -40.08 -27.15 16.49
C ASP A 9 -40.14 -26.11 15.37
N GLN A 10 -41.18 -25.27 15.32
CA GLN A 10 -41.24 -24.15 14.37
C GLN A 10 -40.12 -23.13 14.60
N MET A 11 -39.81 -22.80 15.86
CA MET A 11 -38.69 -21.91 16.18
C MET A 11 -37.33 -22.51 15.79
N LEU A 12 -37.12 -23.81 16.04
CA LEU A 12 -35.90 -24.51 15.65
C LEU A 12 -35.76 -24.55 14.12
N GLN A 13 -36.86 -24.76 13.40
CA GLN A 13 -36.87 -24.80 11.96
C GLN A 13 -36.57 -23.42 11.34
N GLN A 14 -37.13 -22.34 11.90
CA GLN A 14 -36.78 -20.97 11.49
C GLN A 14 -35.32 -20.62 11.77
N LEU A 15 -34.77 -21.04 12.92
CA LEU A 15 -33.36 -20.84 13.24
C LEU A 15 -32.45 -21.61 12.27
N TYR A 16 -32.85 -22.82 11.89
CA TYR A 16 -32.14 -23.62 10.89
C TYR A 16 -32.15 -22.95 9.51
N GLU A 17 -33.31 -22.49 9.03
CA GLU A 17 -33.44 -21.79 7.74
C GLU A 17 -32.61 -20.50 7.72
N ASN A 18 -32.65 -19.73 8.81
CA ASN A 18 -31.81 -18.54 8.97
C ASN A 18 -30.31 -18.87 8.94
N ALA A 19 -29.90 -19.95 9.60
CA ALA A 19 -28.50 -20.39 9.60
C ALA A 19 -28.05 -20.84 8.20
N VAL A 20 -28.91 -21.55 7.46
CA VAL A 20 -28.65 -21.97 6.08
C VAL A 20 -28.54 -20.76 5.15
N SER A 21 -29.45 -19.79 5.26
CA SER A 21 -29.40 -18.54 4.47
C SER A 21 -28.11 -17.77 4.73
N LYS A 22 -27.74 -17.60 6.02
CA LYS A 22 -26.54 -16.86 6.41
C LYS A 22 -25.25 -17.57 5.98
N LYS A 23 -25.25 -18.91 5.98
CA LYS A 23 -24.16 -19.69 5.40
C LYS A 23 -24.02 -19.43 3.91
N SER A 24 -25.13 -19.39 3.16
CA SER A 24 -25.12 -19.10 1.72
C SER A 24 -24.60 -17.68 1.41
N GLU A 25 -25.00 -16.69 2.20
CA GLU A 25 -24.48 -15.32 2.12
C GLU A 25 -22.97 -15.28 2.33
N LEU A 26 -22.47 -15.92 3.39
CA LEU A 26 -21.05 -16.00 3.69
C LEU A 26 -20.26 -16.71 2.58
N GLU A 27 -20.79 -17.80 2.03
CA GLU A 27 -20.17 -18.49 0.89
C GLU A 27 -20.09 -17.58 -0.36
N SER A 28 -21.10 -16.76 -0.60
CA SER A 28 -21.11 -15.78 -1.69
C SER A 28 -20.06 -14.68 -1.48
N GLU A 29 -19.93 -14.16 -0.26
CA GLU A 29 -18.89 -13.19 0.10
C GLU A 29 -17.49 -13.79 -0.04
N LEU A 30 -17.31 -15.05 0.35
CA LEU A 30 -16.04 -15.78 0.21
C LEU A 30 -15.63 -15.90 -1.26
N ARG A 31 -16.58 -16.24 -2.15
CA ARG A 31 -16.33 -16.27 -3.60
C ARG A 31 -15.95 -14.90 -4.17
N LYS A 32 -16.58 -13.82 -3.69
CA LYS A 32 -16.21 -12.44 -4.10
C LYS A 32 -14.80 -12.07 -3.64
N LEU A 33 -14.42 -12.49 -2.44
CA LEU A 33 -13.08 -12.28 -1.90
C LEU A 33 -12.03 -13.05 -2.72
N ASP A 34 -12.28 -14.32 -3.02
CA ASP A 34 -11.40 -15.15 -3.86
C ASP A 34 -11.22 -14.54 -5.26
N ALA A 35 -12.31 -14.10 -5.91
CA ALA A 35 -12.24 -13.41 -7.20
C ALA A 35 -11.44 -12.09 -7.12
N THR A 36 -11.46 -11.41 -5.98
CA THR A 36 -10.67 -10.19 -5.76
C THR A 36 -9.18 -10.52 -5.58
N ILE A 37 -8.87 -11.58 -4.83
CA ILE A 37 -7.50 -12.10 -4.66
C ILE A 37 -6.91 -12.51 -6.01
N GLU A 38 -7.67 -13.24 -6.84
CA GLU A 38 -7.23 -13.61 -8.19
C GLU A 38 -6.92 -12.38 -9.05
N LYS A 39 -7.81 -11.38 -9.06
CA LYS A 39 -7.57 -10.11 -9.78
C LYS A 39 -6.32 -9.40 -9.31
N LEU A 40 -6.08 -9.36 -8.00
CA LEU A 40 -4.85 -8.78 -7.43
C LEU A 40 -3.62 -9.58 -7.85
N GLY A 41 -3.67 -10.92 -7.83
CA GLY A 41 -2.59 -11.78 -8.30
C GLY A 41 -2.18 -11.48 -9.76
N VAL A 42 -3.17 -11.30 -10.64
CA VAL A 42 -2.95 -10.91 -12.05
C VAL A 42 -2.31 -9.52 -12.16
N LEU A 43 -2.79 -8.52 -11.41
CA LEU A 43 -2.27 -7.15 -11.45
C LEU A 43 -0.82 -7.02 -10.97
N TYR A 44 -0.40 -7.88 -10.03
CA TYR A 44 0.98 -7.91 -9.52
C TYR A 44 1.93 -8.86 -10.27
N GLY A 45 1.47 -9.46 -11.38
CA GLY A 45 2.31 -10.32 -12.22
C GLY A 45 2.67 -11.67 -11.57
N ALA A 46 1.97 -12.05 -10.51
CA ALA A 46 2.16 -13.32 -9.84
C ALA A 46 1.22 -14.35 -10.46
N LYS A 47 1.77 -15.44 -11.02
CA LYS A 47 0.96 -16.58 -11.45
C LYS A 47 0.31 -17.20 -10.20
N THR A 48 -0.99 -16.92 -10.04
CA THR A 48 -1.98 -17.60 -9.19
C THR A 48 -1.58 -17.84 -7.72
N TYR A 49 -1.90 -16.89 -6.84
CA TYR A 49 -2.00 -17.16 -5.40
C TYR A 49 -3.32 -17.91 -5.13
N THR A 50 -3.25 -19.16 -4.66
CA THR A 50 -4.43 -19.90 -4.18
C THR A 50 -4.74 -19.52 -2.73
N SER A 51 -6.00 -19.68 -2.30
CA SER A 51 -6.43 -19.44 -0.92
C SER A 51 -5.56 -20.16 0.12
N ASP A 52 -5.04 -21.35 -0.21
CA ASP A 52 -4.11 -22.10 0.64
C ASP A 52 -2.72 -21.45 0.78
N MET A 53 -2.27 -20.66 -0.20
CA MET A 53 -1.04 -19.86 -0.08
C MET A 53 -1.21 -18.63 0.81
N LEU A 54 -2.45 -18.21 1.07
CA LEU A 54 -2.76 -17.14 2.01
C LEU A 54 -2.94 -17.66 3.45
N LYS A 55 -3.19 -18.96 3.64
CA LYS A 55 -3.26 -19.57 4.99
C LYS A 55 -1.89 -19.67 5.68
N SER A 56 -0.79 -19.71 4.93
CA SER A 56 0.57 -19.61 5.49
C SER A 56 1.03 -18.17 5.74
N ALA A 57 0.26 -17.18 5.26
CA ALA A 57 0.41 -15.80 5.70
C ALA A 57 -0.33 -15.66 7.03
N GLU A 58 0.36 -15.99 8.13
CA GLU A 58 -0.07 -15.60 9.48
C GLU A 58 -0.59 -14.15 9.46
N PRO A 59 -1.62 -13.83 10.26
CA PRO A 59 -2.13 -12.48 10.33
C PRO A 59 -0.94 -11.59 10.68
N VAL A 60 -0.57 -10.71 9.75
CA VAL A 60 0.53 -9.77 9.94
C VAL A 60 0.14 -8.91 11.13
N ARG A 61 0.59 -9.32 12.32
CA ARG A 61 0.56 -8.51 13.53
C ARG A 61 1.20 -7.20 13.11
N ARG A 62 0.45 -6.10 13.30
CA ARG A 62 0.93 -4.73 13.09
C ARG A 62 2.36 -4.63 13.65
N GLY A 63 3.36 -4.49 12.77
CA GLY A 63 4.71 -4.14 13.20
C GLY A 63 5.92 -4.91 12.66
N ARG A 64 5.81 -5.98 11.85
CA ARG A 64 7.01 -6.59 11.22
C ARG A 64 6.79 -6.95 9.76
N LYS A 65 7.71 -6.49 8.89
CA LYS A 65 7.79 -6.90 7.48
C LYS A 65 8.24 -8.37 7.40
N PRO A 66 7.69 -9.18 6.47
CA PRO A 66 8.22 -10.50 6.19
C PRO A 66 9.60 -10.36 5.53
N GLU A 67 10.60 -11.05 6.06
CA GLU A 67 11.87 -11.27 5.37
C GLU A 67 11.63 -12.29 4.25
N LEU A 68 11.46 -11.79 3.03
CA LEU A 68 11.45 -12.64 1.84
C LEU A 68 12.85 -13.23 1.65
N ASN A 69 12.98 -14.52 1.93
CA ASN A 69 14.12 -15.33 1.52
C ASN A 69 14.33 -15.16 0.01
N LYS A 70 15.47 -14.59 -0.37
CA LYS A 70 15.88 -14.41 -1.77
C LYS A 70 16.21 -15.78 -2.35
N ALA A 71 15.52 -16.16 -3.42
CA ALA A 71 15.91 -17.29 -4.26
C ALA A 71 17.34 -17.10 -4.83
N PRO A 72 18.07 -18.20 -5.14
CA PRO A 72 19.49 -18.13 -5.48
C PRO A 72 19.71 -17.40 -6.81
N ARG A 73 20.71 -16.52 -6.79
CA ARG A 73 21.12 -15.62 -7.86
C ARG A 73 21.82 -16.41 -8.97
N VAL A 74 21.22 -16.48 -10.16
CA VAL A 74 21.94 -16.93 -11.36
C VAL A 74 22.95 -15.86 -11.73
N VAL A 75 24.24 -16.17 -11.57
CA VAL A 75 25.36 -15.33 -11.98
C VAL A 75 25.46 -15.42 -13.51
N LYS A 76 25.28 -14.29 -14.19
CA LYS A 76 25.82 -14.10 -15.54
C LYS A 76 26.89 -13.02 -15.46
N GLU A 77 28.12 -13.42 -15.72
CA GLU A 77 29.26 -12.52 -15.79
C GLU A 77 29.31 -11.73 -17.11
N LYS A 78 29.67 -10.45 -16.93
CA LYS A 78 30.50 -9.54 -17.75
C LYS A 78 30.23 -9.36 -19.25
N LYS A 79 29.84 -8.12 -19.58
CA LYS A 79 30.59 -7.30 -20.55
C LYS A 79 30.85 -5.91 -19.97
N VAL A 80 32.13 -5.53 -20.00
CA VAL A 80 32.67 -4.20 -19.68
C VAL A 80 32.48 -3.31 -20.90
N LYS A 81 31.94 -2.09 -20.73
CA LYS A 81 32.36 -0.88 -21.46
C LYS A 81 32.07 0.40 -20.66
N GLU A 82 33.18 1.10 -20.43
CA GLU A 82 33.38 2.55 -20.43
C GLU A 82 32.79 3.43 -19.31
N ALA A 83 33.72 4.20 -18.74
CA ALA A 83 33.51 5.20 -17.72
C ALA A 83 32.62 6.33 -18.25
N SER A 84 31.43 6.45 -17.69
CA SER A 84 30.64 7.68 -17.71
C SER A 84 29.93 7.76 -16.38
N SER A 85 30.19 8.87 -15.67
CA SER A 85 29.63 9.27 -14.39
C SER A 85 28.23 8.68 -14.13
N LYS A 86 28.12 7.78 -13.15
CA LYS A 86 26.83 7.28 -12.65
C LYS A 86 26.79 7.49 -11.15
N GLU A 87 26.53 8.75 -10.84
CA GLU A 87 25.84 9.22 -9.65
C GLU A 87 24.98 8.10 -9.05
N GLY A 88 25.39 7.67 -7.86
CA GLY A 88 24.92 6.45 -7.24
C GLY A 88 23.41 6.50 -7.05
N LYS A 89 22.71 5.52 -7.61
CA LYS A 89 21.28 5.28 -7.32
C LYS A 89 21.13 5.00 -5.81
N ARG A 90 20.91 6.04 -5.00
CA ARG A 90 20.64 5.89 -3.56
C ARG A 90 19.27 5.23 -3.41
N ARG A 91 19.23 4.14 -2.63
CA ARG A 91 17.96 3.48 -2.27
C ARG A 91 17.27 4.36 -1.25
N VAL A 92 16.02 4.71 -1.53
CA VAL A 92 15.18 5.61 -0.75
C VAL A 92 14.99 5.08 0.68
N LYS A 93 15.59 5.74 1.68
CA LYS A 93 15.21 5.59 3.09
C LYS A 93 14.14 6.62 3.41
N GLN A 94 13.03 6.20 4.02
CA GLN A 94 11.87 7.07 4.27
C GLN A 94 12.20 8.31 5.11
N GLY A 95 13.13 8.21 6.05
CA GLY A 95 13.57 9.35 6.87
C GLY A 95 14.25 10.45 6.05
N GLU A 96 15.11 10.06 5.11
CA GLU A 96 15.86 11.00 4.26
C GLU A 96 14.93 11.77 3.31
N VAL A 97 13.90 11.12 2.75
CA VAL A 97 12.91 11.80 1.87
C VAL A 97 12.12 12.87 2.61
N ARG A 98 11.76 12.61 3.87
CA ARG A 98 10.97 13.57 4.66
C ARG A 98 11.74 14.86 4.86
N GLU A 99 13.00 14.76 5.25
CA GLU A 99 13.85 15.91 5.51
C GLU A 99 14.09 16.72 4.23
N SER A 100 14.41 16.07 3.10
CA SER A 100 14.58 16.73 1.81
C SER A 100 13.30 17.43 1.33
N CYS A 101 12.13 16.79 1.46
CA CYS A 101 10.85 17.42 1.13
C CYS A 101 10.56 18.66 1.99
N MET A 102 10.81 18.56 3.30
CA MET A 102 10.60 19.67 4.24
C MET A 102 11.54 20.83 3.95
N ASN A 103 12.81 20.56 3.70
CA ASN A 103 13.79 21.59 3.36
C ASN A 103 13.41 22.31 2.07
N PHE A 104 12.98 21.58 1.05
CA PHE A 104 12.52 22.18 -0.20
C PHE A 104 11.26 23.03 -0.03
N LEU A 105 10.32 22.59 0.82
CA LEU A 105 9.12 23.36 1.14
C LEU A 105 9.43 24.61 1.97
N ARG A 106 10.38 24.55 2.92
CA ARG A 106 10.80 25.71 3.72
C ARG A 106 11.59 26.74 2.91
N ALA A 107 12.38 26.27 1.94
CA ALA A 107 13.15 27.13 1.05
C ALA A 107 12.29 27.77 -0.06
N ALA A 108 11.00 27.45 -0.15
CA ALA A 108 10.14 27.90 -1.22
C ALA A 108 9.66 29.34 -1.03
N THR A 109 10.11 30.23 -1.92
CA THR A 109 9.40 31.45 -2.30
C THR A 109 8.89 31.27 -3.74
N PRO A 110 7.57 31.28 -4.00
CA PRO A 110 6.44 31.47 -3.08
C PRO A 110 6.22 30.30 -2.09
N ASP A 111 5.50 30.58 -1.01
CA ASP A 111 5.29 29.74 0.20
C ASP A 111 4.57 28.39 -0.02
N SER A 112 4.39 27.98 -1.28
CA SER A 112 3.75 26.71 -1.63
C SER A 112 4.40 26.07 -2.84
N ARG A 113 4.45 24.74 -2.84
CA ARG A 113 4.95 23.92 -3.94
C ARG A 113 3.94 22.87 -4.34
N SER A 114 3.87 22.61 -5.63
CA SER A 114 3.16 21.44 -6.16
C SER A 114 3.91 20.15 -5.81
N GLY A 115 3.17 19.05 -5.65
CA GLY A 115 3.79 17.73 -5.47
C GLY A 115 4.66 17.30 -6.66
N SER A 116 4.42 17.86 -7.85
CA SER A 116 5.28 17.67 -9.02
C SER A 116 6.63 18.36 -8.86
N GLU A 117 6.67 19.60 -8.38
CA GLU A 117 7.93 20.32 -8.11
C GLU A 117 8.75 19.61 -7.03
N ILE A 118 8.08 19.13 -5.98
CA ILE A 118 8.74 18.35 -4.92
C ILE A 118 9.34 17.07 -5.51
N LEU A 119 8.61 16.37 -6.38
CA LEU A 119 9.11 15.18 -7.06
C LEU A 119 10.29 15.49 -7.99
N ASP A 120 10.25 16.61 -8.71
CA ASP A 120 11.32 17.04 -9.61
C ASP A 120 12.58 17.41 -8.82
N TYR A 121 12.45 18.08 -7.68
CA TYR A 121 13.55 18.35 -6.74
C TYR A 121 14.20 17.06 -6.25
N LEU A 122 13.40 16.09 -5.79
CA LEU A 122 13.90 14.79 -5.34
C LEU A 122 14.68 14.07 -6.47
N VAL A 123 14.22 14.15 -7.71
CA VAL A 123 14.93 13.50 -8.83
C VAL A 123 16.23 14.22 -9.17
N ARG A 124 16.24 15.55 -9.17
CA ARG A 124 17.40 16.36 -9.61
C ARG A 124 18.45 16.52 -8.52
N GLU A 125 18.05 16.99 -7.35
CA GLU A 125 18.97 17.40 -6.27
C GLU A 125 19.34 16.23 -5.37
N GLU A 126 18.42 15.28 -5.17
CA GLU A 126 18.64 14.12 -4.28
C GLU A 126 18.98 12.83 -5.04
N GLY A 127 19.04 12.89 -6.38
CA GLY A 127 19.43 11.77 -7.24
C GLY A 127 18.44 10.60 -7.26
N TYR A 128 17.17 10.82 -6.92
CA TYR A 128 16.16 9.78 -6.94
C TYR A 128 15.81 9.33 -8.37
N THR A 129 15.66 8.03 -8.60
CA THR A 129 15.21 7.53 -9.91
C THR A 129 13.73 7.82 -10.13
N ARG A 130 13.40 8.63 -11.15
CA ARG A 130 12.02 8.91 -11.56
C ARG A 130 11.32 7.62 -12.01
N ASN A 131 10.34 7.17 -11.23
CA ASN A 131 9.46 6.05 -11.57
C ASN A 131 8.10 6.20 -10.88
N ASN A 132 7.11 5.40 -11.30
CA ASN A 132 5.76 5.46 -10.74
C ASN A 132 5.70 5.12 -9.24
N SER A 133 6.64 4.29 -8.74
CA SER A 133 6.70 3.95 -7.32
C SER A 133 7.11 5.15 -6.45
N LEU A 134 8.13 5.90 -6.87
CA LEU A 134 8.56 7.14 -6.22
C LEU A 134 7.43 8.17 -6.27
N ARG A 135 6.84 8.37 -7.44
CA ARG A 135 5.70 9.29 -7.62
C ARG A 135 4.57 8.98 -6.64
N SER A 136 4.06 7.75 -6.67
CA SER A 136 2.96 7.34 -5.77
C SER A 136 3.32 7.46 -4.31
N ARG A 137 4.57 7.16 -3.94
CA ARG A 137 5.05 7.26 -2.55
C ARG A 137 5.15 8.71 -2.08
N VAL A 138 5.70 9.61 -2.89
CA VAL A 138 5.80 11.04 -2.56
C VAL A 138 4.40 11.63 -2.39
N TYR A 139 3.47 11.33 -3.31
CA TYR A 139 2.10 11.81 -3.17
C TYR A 139 1.39 11.24 -1.93
N ALA A 140 1.54 9.94 -1.66
CA ALA A 140 0.96 9.34 -0.46
C ALA A 140 1.52 9.98 0.83
N LEU A 141 2.83 10.24 0.88
CA LEU A 141 3.47 10.90 2.02
C LEU A 141 3.00 12.34 2.20
N LEU A 142 2.93 13.13 1.13
CA LEU A 142 2.45 14.51 1.21
C LEU A 142 1.00 14.59 1.67
N VAL A 143 0.14 13.68 1.21
CA VAL A 143 -1.25 13.58 1.69
C VAL A 143 -1.30 13.15 3.15
N GLN A 144 -0.50 12.17 3.55
CA GLN A 144 -0.43 11.73 4.94
C GLN A 144 0.03 12.86 5.86
N TRP A 145 1.07 13.59 5.48
CA TRP A 145 1.61 14.70 6.25
C TRP A 145 0.65 15.88 6.35
N ALA A 146 -0.07 16.20 5.28
CA ALA A 146 -1.08 17.26 5.29
C ALA A 146 -2.31 16.94 6.18
N ASN A 147 -2.51 15.67 6.54
CA ASN A 147 -3.58 15.22 7.44
C ASN A 147 -3.08 14.96 8.88
N ASP A 148 -1.78 15.08 9.14
CA ASP A 148 -1.18 14.85 10.45
C ASP A 148 -0.96 16.20 11.15
N PRO A 149 -1.69 16.51 12.24
CA PRO A 149 -1.58 17.80 12.92
C PRO A 149 -0.22 18.02 13.59
N ALA A 150 0.59 16.97 13.79
CA ALA A 150 1.93 17.11 14.33
C ALA A 150 2.97 17.55 13.28
N ILE A 151 2.56 17.64 12.00
CA ILE A 151 3.44 17.99 10.90
C ILE A 151 3.02 19.36 10.35
N PRO A 152 3.95 20.33 10.25
CA PRO A 152 3.65 21.69 9.79
C PRO A 152 3.50 21.73 8.27
N ILE A 153 2.63 20.90 7.68
CA ILE A 153 2.31 20.92 6.26
C ILE A 153 0.80 21.02 6.13
N ARG A 154 0.32 21.95 5.30
CA ARG A 154 -1.06 22.00 4.87
C ARG A 154 -1.20 21.90 3.36
N ARG A 155 -2.37 21.43 2.93
CA ARG A 155 -2.75 21.39 1.52
C ARG A 155 -3.53 22.64 1.18
N THR A 156 -2.94 23.53 0.39
CA THR A 156 -3.56 24.81 -0.03
C THR A 156 -4.40 24.67 -1.31
N GLY A 157 -4.23 23.59 -2.06
CA GLY A 157 -4.96 23.33 -3.30
C GLY A 157 -4.84 21.90 -3.80
N ARG A 158 -5.31 21.63 -5.03
CA ARG A 158 -5.19 20.29 -5.62
C ARG A 158 -3.73 19.97 -5.92
N GLY A 159 -3.10 19.20 -5.02
CA GLY A 159 -1.71 18.78 -5.16
C GLY A 159 -0.70 19.88 -4.88
N VAL A 160 -1.11 20.94 -4.17
CA VAL A 160 -0.27 22.06 -3.73
C VAL A 160 -0.17 22.03 -2.22
N TYR A 161 1.05 22.14 -1.71
CA TYR A 161 1.40 22.00 -0.31
C TYR A 161 2.20 23.22 0.16
N ALA A 162 1.94 23.67 1.38
CA ALA A 162 2.63 24.77 2.06
C ALA A 162 3.04 24.31 3.47
N ILE A 163 4.02 24.99 4.07
CA ILE A 163 4.38 24.79 5.47
C ILE A 163 3.67 25.86 6.31
N ASP A 164 3.09 25.43 7.43
CA ASP A 164 2.57 26.35 8.46
C ASP A 164 3.65 26.51 9.53
N GLU A 165 4.18 27.72 9.69
CA GLU A 165 5.16 28.05 10.74
C GLU A 165 4.54 28.06 12.14
#